data_AF-A0A9P7WVF6-F1
#
_entry.id   AF-A0A9P7WVF6-F1
#
_cell.length_a   1.000
_cell.length_b   1.000
_cell.length_c   1.000
_cell.angle_alpha   90.00
_cell.angle_beta   90.00
_cell.angle_gamma   90.00
#
_symmetry.space_group_name_H-M   'P 1'
#
loop_
_entity.id
_entity.type
_entity.pdbx_description
1 polymer ?
#
loop_
_entity_poly.entity_id
_entity_poly.type
_entity_poly.pdbx_seq_one_letter_code
_entity_poly.pdbx_strand_id
1 'polypeptide(L)'
;MDQKERRGASDFRFSNIHLFKRTDPVANVSGLVKVPDAAHPFIAPGPTDQRGPCPALNTLTNHGYLPHNGIVNMDQMIEGTAEGFNMGADVATLLATLAIIYD
;
A
#
# COMPACT_ATOMS: atom_id res chain seq x y z
N MET A 1 -5.90 -2.52 -18.44
CA MET A 1 -6.30 -3.90 -18.73
C MET A 1 -6.08 -4.69 -17.44
N ASP A 2 -6.87 -4.36 -16.43
CA ASP A 2 -7.98 -5.15 -15.89
C ASP A 2 -7.51 -6.34 -15.02
N GLN A 3 -7.40 -6.08 -13.71
CA GLN A 3 -7.02 -7.03 -12.65
C GLN A 3 -8.17 -7.97 -12.25
N LYS A 4 -9.34 -7.88 -12.89
CA LYS A 4 -10.54 -8.64 -12.50
C LYS A 4 -10.52 -10.11 -12.95
N GLU A 5 -9.56 -10.54 -13.78
CA GLU A 5 -9.60 -11.87 -14.42
C GLU A 5 -8.59 -12.91 -13.87
N ARG A 6 -7.95 -12.68 -12.72
CA ARG A 6 -7.02 -13.69 -12.13
C ARG A 6 -7.57 -14.45 -10.92
N ARG A 7 -8.90 -14.54 -10.79
CA ARG A 7 -9.54 -15.47 -9.85
C ARG A 7 -9.84 -16.79 -10.57
N GLY A 8 -8.80 -17.58 -10.78
CA GLY A 8 -8.88 -18.94 -11.33
C GLY A 8 -8.05 -19.88 -10.49
N ALA A 9 -8.55 -20.22 -9.31
CA ALA A 9 -8.02 -21.26 -8.46
C ALA A 9 -8.31 -22.64 -9.07
N SER A 10 -7.49 -23.10 -10.01
CA SER A 10 -7.49 -24.49 -10.47
C SER A 10 -6.24 -24.79 -11.29
N ASP A 11 -5.12 -25.11 -10.64
CA ASP A 11 -4.16 -26.06 -11.19
C ASP A 11 -3.33 -26.68 -10.06
N PHE A 12 -4.02 -27.57 -9.35
CA PHE A 12 -3.45 -28.53 -8.41
C PHE A 12 -2.67 -29.57 -9.21
N ARG A 13 -1.37 -29.36 -9.44
CA ARG A 13 -0.47 -30.46 -9.84
C ARG A 13 0.77 -30.50 -8.95
N PHE A 14 0.78 -31.55 -8.14
CA PHE A 14 1.88 -32.02 -7.31
C PHE A 14 3.11 -32.34 -8.15
N SER A 15 4.05 -31.40 -8.22
CA SER A 15 5.45 -31.69 -8.53
C SER A 15 6.33 -30.49 -8.19
N ASN A 16 7.29 -30.72 -7.30
CA ASN A 16 8.42 -29.86 -6.90
C ASN A 16 8.17 -28.84 -5.78
N ILE A 17 8.65 -29.20 -4.59
CA ILE A 17 8.57 -28.49 -3.30
C ILE A 17 9.42 -27.21 -3.22
N HIS A 18 9.76 -26.60 -4.36
CA HIS A 18 10.67 -25.45 -4.47
C HIS A 18 10.14 -24.26 -5.29
N LEU A 19 8.81 -24.08 -5.40
CA LEU A 19 8.22 -22.92 -6.08
C LEU A 19 7.27 -22.11 -5.19
N PHE A 20 7.61 -21.92 -3.92
CA PHE A 20 7.24 -20.70 -3.21
C PHE A 20 8.28 -19.62 -3.56
N LYS A 21 8.45 -19.30 -4.85
CA LYS A 21 9.18 -18.09 -5.22
C LYS A 21 8.28 -16.91 -4.91
N ARG A 22 8.31 -16.50 -3.64
CA ARG A 22 8.12 -15.11 -3.22
C ARG A 22 9.01 -14.29 -4.16
N THR A 23 8.44 -13.69 -5.20
CA THR A 23 9.25 -13.13 -6.29
C THR A 23 10.10 -11.95 -5.88
N ASP A 24 9.97 -11.46 -4.64
CA ASP A 24 11.06 -10.83 -3.91
C ASP A 24 10.94 -11.19 -2.42
N PRO A 25 11.94 -11.80 -1.77
CA PRO A 25 11.82 -12.25 -0.38
C PRO A 25 11.60 -11.11 0.64
N VAL A 26 11.70 -9.86 0.21
CA VAL A 26 11.63 -8.64 1.04
C VAL A 26 10.41 -7.77 0.68
N ALA A 27 9.70 -8.04 -0.42
CA ALA A 27 8.57 -7.20 -0.86
C ALA A 27 7.24 -7.69 -0.29
N ASN A 28 6.44 -6.74 0.21
CA ASN A 28 5.05 -6.91 0.63
C ASN A 28 4.07 -6.70 -0.53
N VAL A 29 4.54 -6.16 -1.65
CA VAL A 29 3.80 -6.01 -2.92
C VAL A 29 4.48 -6.81 -4.05
N SER A 30 3.96 -6.74 -5.28
CA SER A 30 4.47 -7.49 -6.44
C SER A 30 5.82 -6.95 -6.94
N GLY A 31 6.83 -7.10 -6.09
CA GLY A 31 8.22 -6.75 -6.29
C GLY A 31 8.59 -5.30 -5.94
N LEU A 32 9.90 -5.02 -6.00
CA LEU A 32 10.43 -3.70 -5.65
C LEU A 32 10.29 -2.72 -6.82
N VAL A 33 9.71 -1.56 -6.54
CA VAL A 33 9.57 -0.43 -7.47
C VAL A 33 10.41 0.75 -7.02
N LYS A 34 10.90 1.54 -7.97
CA LYS A 34 11.66 2.77 -7.67
C LYS A 34 10.68 3.90 -7.36
N VAL A 35 10.73 4.41 -6.13
CA VAL A 35 9.98 5.61 -5.70
C VAL A 35 10.98 6.76 -5.51
N PRO A 36 10.70 8.00 -5.96
CA PRO A 36 9.49 8.45 -6.66
C PRO A 36 9.44 8.04 -8.14
N ASP A 37 8.24 7.78 -8.64
CA ASP A 37 7.94 7.41 -10.03
C ASP A 37 7.02 8.43 -10.73
N ALA A 38 6.72 8.19 -12.00
CA ALA A 38 5.85 9.07 -12.80
C ALA A 38 4.35 8.85 -12.57
N ALA A 39 3.94 7.72 -11.98
CA ALA A 39 2.54 7.43 -11.65
C ALA A 39 2.09 8.14 -10.36
N HIS A 40 3.03 8.44 -9.47
CA HIS A 40 2.83 9.07 -8.17
C HIS A 40 3.58 10.41 -8.05
N PRO A 41 3.27 11.40 -8.92
CA PRO A 41 3.93 12.71 -8.83
C PRO A 41 3.54 13.40 -7.52
N PHE A 42 4.46 14.20 -6.99
CA PHE A 42 4.17 15.05 -5.83
C PHE A 42 3.17 16.14 -6.20
N ILE A 43 2.12 16.27 -5.38
CA ILE A 43 1.16 17.38 -5.42
C ILE A 43 1.13 17.97 -4.00
N ALA A 44 1.34 19.29 -3.91
CA ALA A 44 1.25 19.98 -2.62
C ALA A 44 -0.22 19.99 -2.13
N PRO A 45 -0.46 19.82 -0.82
CA PRO A 45 -1.82 19.84 -0.28
C PRO A 45 -2.48 21.20 -0.54
N GLY A 46 -3.73 21.17 -0.97
CA GLY A 46 -4.58 22.35 -1.07
C GLY A 46 -5.09 22.84 0.29
N PRO A 47 -5.78 24.00 0.33
CA PRO A 47 -6.26 24.60 1.58
C PRO A 47 -7.27 23.76 2.37
N THR A 48 -7.94 22.80 1.71
CA THR A 48 -8.95 21.92 2.31
C THR A 48 -8.44 20.51 2.56
N ASP A 49 -7.21 20.20 2.17
CA ASP A 49 -6.66 18.85 2.30
C ASP A 49 -6.09 18.65 3.71
N GLN A 50 -6.52 17.58 4.37
CA GLN A 50 -6.10 17.30 5.74
C GLN A 50 -4.71 16.68 5.77
N ARG A 51 -3.87 17.15 6.69
CA ARG A 51 -2.56 16.56 6.98
C ARG A 51 -2.41 16.46 8.48
N GLY A 52 -1.96 15.29 8.93
CA GLY A 52 -1.77 14.98 10.34
C GLY A 52 -0.32 15.19 10.79
N PRO A 53 0.01 14.78 12.01
CA PRO A 53 1.39 14.82 12.50
C PRO A 53 2.29 13.75 11.87
N CYS A 54 1.72 12.72 11.23
CA CYS A 54 2.48 11.61 10.65
C CYS A 54 3.08 12.00 9.28
N PRO A 55 4.42 12.11 9.16
CA PRO A 55 5.05 12.50 7.89
C PRO A 55 4.87 11.44 6.80
N ALA A 56 4.77 10.17 7.16
CA ALA A 56 4.58 9.07 6.21
C ALA A 56 3.22 9.17 5.50
N LEU A 57 2.12 9.32 6.25
CA LEU A 57 0.77 9.45 5.67
C LEU A 57 0.60 10.73 4.85
N ASN A 58 1.22 11.82 5.29
CA ASN A 58 1.25 13.08 4.54
C ASN A 58 1.97 12.91 3.19
N THR A 59 3.03 12.11 3.16
CA THR A 59 3.75 11.80 1.91
C THR A 59 2.89 10.96 0.98
N LEU A 60 2.25 9.90 1.49
CA LEU A 60 1.39 9.03 0.68
C LEU A 60 0.20 9.78 0.06
N THR A 61 -0.41 10.70 0.81
CA THR A 61 -1.50 11.54 0.29
C THR A 61 -1.00 12.56 -0.73
N ASN A 62 0.17 13.17 -0.52
CA ASN A 62 0.79 14.08 -1.51
C ASN A 62 1.20 13.37 -2.81
N HIS A 63 1.48 12.07 -2.75
CA HIS A 63 1.88 11.26 -3.91
C HIS A 63 0.73 10.42 -4.51
N GLY A 64 -0.48 10.50 -3.97
CA GLY A 64 -1.66 9.83 -4.53
C GLY A 64 -1.80 8.35 -4.21
N TYR A 65 -0.96 7.79 -3.34
CA TYR A 65 -1.16 6.43 -2.78
C TYR A 65 -2.37 6.36 -1.84
N LEU A 66 -2.77 7.51 -1.30
CA LEU A 66 -3.97 7.69 -0.50
C LEU A 66 -4.83 8.83 -1.07
N PRO A 67 -6.14 8.86 -0.79
CA PRO A 67 -7.01 9.99 -1.12
C PRO A 67 -6.37 11.34 -0.76
N HIS A 68 -6.18 12.20 -1.77
CA HIS A 68 -5.40 13.44 -1.62
C HIS A 68 -5.96 14.40 -0.55
N ASN A 69 -7.27 14.34 -0.30
CA ASN A 69 -7.98 15.12 0.70
C ASN A 69 -7.60 14.77 2.15
N GLY A 70 -6.84 13.70 2.38
CA GLY A 70 -6.40 13.30 3.71
C GLY A 70 -7.40 12.49 4.53
N ILE A 71 -8.56 12.14 3.96
CA ILE A 71 -9.58 11.34 4.63
C ILE A 71 -9.57 9.93 4.04
N VAL A 72 -9.18 8.96 4.88
CA VAL A 72 -8.88 7.60 4.44
C VAL A 72 -9.58 6.57 5.32
N ASN A 73 -9.88 5.40 4.76
CA ASN A 73 -10.31 4.25 5.53
C ASN A 73 -9.12 3.32 5.87
N MET A 74 -9.37 2.31 6.71
CA MET A 74 -8.32 1.41 7.18
C MET A 74 -7.67 0.58 6.07
N ASP A 75 -8.47 0.06 5.13
CA ASP A 75 -7.97 -0.75 4.01
C ASP A 75 -7.07 0.08 3.10
N GLN A 76 -7.47 1.33 2.80
CA GLN A 76 -6.66 2.27 2.04
C GLN A 76 -5.32 2.55 2.72
N MET A 77 -5.30 2.73 4.05
CA MET A 77 -4.04 2.91 4.78
C MET A 77 -3.13 1.69 4.64
N ILE A 78 -3.66 0.48 4.78
CA ILE A 78 -2.88 -0.75 4.69
C ILE A 78 -2.32 -0.93 3.26
N GLU A 79 -3.15 -0.78 2.24
CA GLU A 79 -2.76 -0.91 0.84
C GLU A 79 -1.78 0.19 0.41
N GLY A 80 -2.08 1.45 0.73
CA GLY A 80 -1.24 2.59 0.35
C GLY A 80 0.13 2.58 1.03
N THR A 81 0.22 2.14 2.29
CA THR A 81 1.51 1.99 2.98
C THR A 81 2.31 0.79 2.47
N ALA A 82 1.65 -0.29 2.05
CA ALA A 82 2.29 -1.41 1.38
C ALA A 82 2.85 -0.98 0.01
N GLU A 83 2.09 -0.24 -0.78
CA GLU A 83 2.51 0.19 -2.12
C GLU A 83 3.61 1.26 -2.09
N GLY A 84 3.43 2.30 -1.27
CA GLY A 84 4.36 3.44 -1.24
C GLY A 84 5.64 3.19 -0.42
N PHE A 85 5.56 2.35 0.62
CA PHE A 85 6.68 2.14 1.56
C PHE A 85 7.05 0.68 1.79
N ASN A 86 6.41 -0.26 1.08
CA ASN A 86 6.63 -1.68 1.31
C ASN A 86 6.36 -2.08 2.77
N MET A 87 5.40 -1.44 3.44
CA MET A 87 5.04 -1.71 4.83
C MET A 87 4.27 -3.04 4.95
N GLY A 88 4.56 -3.80 6.00
CA GLY A 88 3.85 -5.05 6.30
C GLY A 88 2.45 -4.78 6.85
N ALA A 89 1.50 -5.65 6.51
CA ALA A 89 0.12 -5.53 6.97
C ALA A 89 -0.02 -5.60 8.49
N ASP A 90 0.90 -6.30 9.17
CA ASP A 90 0.97 -6.38 10.64
C ASP A 90 1.21 -5.01 11.28
N VAL A 91 2.26 -4.31 10.86
CA VAL A 91 2.60 -2.97 11.36
C VAL A 91 1.55 -1.95 10.92
N ALA A 92 1.10 -2.01 9.67
CA ALA A 92 0.08 -1.10 9.14
C ALA A 92 -1.24 -1.22 9.92
N THR A 93 -1.70 -2.46 10.17
CA THR A 93 -2.93 -2.71 10.93
C THR A 93 -2.81 -2.23 12.37
N LEU A 94 -1.66 -2.49 13.03
CA LEU A 94 -1.43 -2.02 14.40
C LEU A 94 -1.50 -0.49 14.47
N LEU A 95 -0.76 0.21 13.62
CA LEU A 95 -0.73 1.68 13.62
C LEU A 95 -2.08 2.29 13.25
N ALA A 96 -2.78 1.72 12.26
CA ALA A 96 -4.12 2.18 11.88
C ALA A 96 -5.15 1.97 13.01
N THR A 97 -5.07 0.85 13.73
CA THR A 97 -5.92 0.58 14.89
C THR A 97 -5.65 1.57 16.02
N LEU A 98 -4.37 1.85 16.31
CA LEU A 98 -4.00 2.84 17.31
C LEU A 98 -4.50 4.24 16.92
N ALA A 99 -4.40 4.63 15.65
CA ALA A 99 -4.94 5.89 15.17
C ALA A 99 -6.44 6.01 15.43
N ILE A 100 -7.23 4.99 15.06
CA ILE A 100 -8.71 4.99 15.27
C ILE A 100 -9.09 5.07 16.76
N ILE A 101 -8.27 4.52 17.66
CA ILE A 101 -8.57 4.53 19.10
C ILE A 101 -8.24 5.87 19.75
N TYR A 102 -7.21 6.56 19.28
CA TYR A 102 -6.63 7.72 19.96
C TYR A 102 -6.89 9.07 19.27
N ASP A 103 -7.32 9.09 18.02
CA ASP A 103 -7.55 10.28 17.17
C ASP A 103 -9.03 10.33 16.72
#